data_AF-A0A7R9T6B3-F1
#
_entry.id   AF-A0A7R9T6B3-F1
#
_cell.length_a   1.000
_cell.length_b   1.000
_cell.length_c   1.000
_cell.angle_alpha   90.00
_cell.angle_beta   90.00
_cell.angle_gamma   90.00
#
_symmetry.space_group_name_H-M   'P 1'
#
loop_
_entity.id
_entity.type
_entity.pdbx_description
1 polymer ?
#
loop_
_entity_poly.entity_id
_entity_poly.type
_entity_poly.pdbx_seq_one_letter_code
_entity_poly.pdbx_strand_id
1 'polypeptide(L)'
;AVRTAQKVNAALIVTLSRTGHTAQMIAKYRPETRIVNVCIEEPDHQGRALDVVHRSLITRGLVPLLENPAWRGESGHPQEVMRNAILHCRDILGLVKPGDAIVGVHRIMGEAVLKVIIVPE
;
A
#
# COMPACT_ATOMS: atom_id res chain seq x y z
N ALA A 1 -7.75 7.77 6.35
CA ALA A 1 -6.35 7.50 5.96
C ALA A 1 -5.47 8.70 6.24
N VAL A 2 -5.57 9.79 5.48
CA VAL A 2 -4.69 10.96 5.62
C VAL A 2 -4.73 11.59 7.02
N ARG A 3 -5.92 11.90 7.55
CA ARG A 3 -6.04 12.46 8.91
C ARG A 3 -5.48 11.52 9.99
N THR A 4 -5.64 10.21 9.82
CA THR A 4 -5.07 9.22 10.73
C THR A 4 -3.55 9.24 10.66
N ALA A 5 -2.99 9.25 9.45
CA ALA A 5 -1.55 9.32 9.23
C ALA A 5 -0.93 10.56 9.87
N GLN A 6 -1.58 11.73 9.76
CA GLN A 6 -1.15 12.95 10.46
C GLN A 6 -1.20 12.79 11.98
N LYS A 7 -2.28 12.23 12.53
CA LYS A 7 -2.45 12.07 13.99
C LYS A 7 -1.43 11.12 14.62
N VAL A 8 -1.08 10.03 13.92
CA VAL A 8 -0.11 9.05 14.43
C VAL A 8 1.32 9.34 13.96
N ASN A 9 1.54 10.46 13.28
CA ASN A 9 2.81 10.81 12.63
C ASN A 9 3.37 9.63 11.81
N ALA A 10 2.52 9.05 10.95
CA ALA A 10 2.89 7.87 10.18
C ALA A 10 4.02 8.18 9.19
N ALA A 11 4.99 7.28 9.06
CA ALA A 11 6.05 7.40 8.08
C ALA A 11 5.53 7.16 6.64
N LEU A 12 4.58 6.23 6.48
CA LEU A 12 3.98 5.88 5.19
C LEU A 12 2.48 5.62 5.28
N ILE A 13 1.80 5.81 4.15
CA ILE A 13 0.50 5.21 3.88
C ILE A 13 0.70 4.09 2.87
N VAL A 14 0.32 2.86 3.21
CA VAL A 14 0.39 1.71 2.29
C VAL A 14 -1.02 1.34 1.88
N THR A 15 -1.26 1.21 0.58
CA THR A 15 -2.55 0.78 0.06
C THR A 15 -2.43 -0.39 -0.90
N LEU A 16 -3.37 -1.31 -0.81
CA LEU A 16 -3.53 -2.41 -1.76
C LEU A 16 -4.62 -2.01 -2.76
N SER A 17 -4.28 -1.92 -4.05
CA SER A 17 -5.25 -1.54 -5.07
C SER A 17 -5.09 -2.36 -6.35
N ARG A 18 -6.22 -2.71 -6.97
CA ARG A 18 -6.28 -3.42 -8.26
C ARG A 18 -6.36 -2.45 -9.45
N THR A 19 -6.92 -1.27 -9.22
CA THR A 19 -7.18 -0.26 -10.25
C THR A 19 -6.48 1.08 -9.99
N GLY A 20 -5.75 1.24 -8.88
CA GLY A 20 -5.09 2.51 -8.51
C GLY A 20 -6.00 3.57 -7.89
N HIS A 21 -7.33 3.44 -7.99
CA HIS A 21 -8.29 4.48 -7.56
C HIS A 21 -8.17 4.82 -6.07
N THR A 22 -7.97 3.84 -5.21
CA THR A 22 -7.80 4.07 -3.77
C THR A 22 -6.59 4.97 -3.49
N ALA A 23 -5.46 4.72 -4.16
CA ALA A 23 -4.25 5.52 -4.01
C ALA A 23 -4.46 6.95 -4.51
N GLN A 24 -5.14 7.13 -5.65
CA GLN A 24 -5.50 8.46 -6.17
C GLN A 24 -6.43 9.22 -5.22
N MET A 25 -7.40 8.53 -4.62
CA MET A 25 -8.30 9.14 -3.63
C MET A 25 -7.56 9.57 -2.36
N ILE A 26 -6.54 8.82 -1.92
CA ILE A 26 -5.67 9.25 -0.81
C ILE A 26 -4.87 10.47 -1.23
N ALA A 27 -4.26 10.46 -2.43
CA ALA A 27 -3.43 11.56 -2.93
C ALA A 27 -4.22 12.86 -3.19
N LYS A 28 -5.52 12.78 -3.48
CA LYS A 28 -6.42 13.94 -3.59
C LYS A 28 -6.35 14.82 -2.34
N TYR A 29 -6.23 14.22 -1.16
CA TYR A 29 -6.14 14.95 0.11
C TYR A 29 -4.71 15.44 0.44
N ARG A 30 -3.77 15.34 -0.52
CA ARG A 30 -2.41 15.88 -0.45
C ARG A 30 -1.69 15.61 0.90
N PRO A 31 -1.57 14.34 1.34
CA PRO A 31 -0.80 14.04 2.53
C PRO A 31 0.66 14.48 2.38
N GLU A 32 1.30 14.83 3.48
CA GLU A 32 2.75 15.08 3.55
C GLU A 32 3.55 13.77 3.45
N THR A 33 2.94 12.67 3.91
CA THR A 33 3.52 11.33 3.88
C THR A 33 3.44 10.71 2.49
N ARG A 34 4.42 9.88 2.13
CA ARG A 34 4.41 9.14 0.87
C ARG A 34 3.34 8.03 0.90
N ILE A 35 2.76 7.77 -0.27
CA ILE A 35 1.71 6.76 -0.45
C ILE A 35 2.29 5.61 -1.27
N VAL A 36 2.58 4.48 -0.62
CA VAL A 36 2.98 3.26 -1.33
C VAL A 36 1.72 2.58 -1.86
N ASN A 37 1.59 2.49 -3.17
CA ASN A 37 0.48 1.80 -3.82
C ASN A 37 0.95 0.43 -4.31
N VAL A 38 0.60 -0.62 -3.56
CA VAL A 38 0.80 -2.00 -3.98
C VAL A 38 -0.29 -2.37 -4.98
N CYS A 39 0.14 -2.52 -6.23
CA CYS A 39 -0.70 -2.86 -7.36
C CYS A 39 -0.87 -4.38 -7.39
N ILE A 40 -2.06 -4.84 -7.03
CA ILE A 40 -2.41 -6.26 -6.94
C ILE A 40 -2.88 -6.75 -8.31
N GLU A 41 -2.32 -7.87 -8.75
CA GLU A 41 -2.67 -8.51 -10.02
C GLU A 41 -3.97 -9.32 -9.86
N GLU A 42 -4.92 -9.12 -10.77
CA GLU A 42 -6.13 -9.93 -10.83
C GLU A 42 -5.90 -11.15 -11.73
N PRO A 43 -6.29 -12.37 -11.32
CA PRO A 43 -6.13 -13.57 -12.14
C PRO A 43 -6.78 -13.42 -13.54
N ASP A 44 -7.93 -12.74 -13.60
CA ASP A 44 -8.70 -12.57 -14.83
C ASP A 44 -8.16 -11.48 -15.77
N HIS A 45 -7.19 -10.67 -15.32
CA HIS A 45 -6.75 -9.47 -16.04
C HIS A 45 -5.24 -9.29 -15.99
N GLN A 46 -4.53 -10.29 -16.53
CA GLN A 46 -3.07 -10.29 -16.60
C GLN A 46 -2.49 -9.03 -17.25
N GLY A 47 -1.51 -8.41 -16.59
CA GLY A 47 -0.81 -7.20 -17.02
C GLY A 47 -1.44 -5.91 -16.48
N ARG A 48 -2.65 -5.97 -15.90
CA ARG A 48 -3.32 -4.76 -15.40
C ARG A 48 -2.55 -4.09 -14.27
N ALA A 49 -1.90 -4.83 -13.37
CA ALA A 49 -1.18 -4.19 -12.27
C ALA A 49 0.03 -3.40 -12.77
N LEU A 50 0.73 -3.87 -13.80
CA LEU A 50 1.82 -3.12 -14.44
C LEU A 50 1.32 -1.81 -15.05
N ASP A 51 0.18 -1.83 -15.74
CA ASP A 51 -0.41 -0.60 -16.27
C ASP A 51 -0.82 0.37 -15.15
N VAL A 52 -1.27 -0.14 -14.02
CA VAL A 52 -1.62 0.67 -12.83
C VAL A 52 -0.35 1.27 -12.21
N VAL A 53 0.75 0.51 -12.14
CA VAL A 53 2.06 1.02 -11.69
C VAL A 53 2.48 2.20 -12.55
N HIS A 54 2.49 2.04 -13.88
CA HIS A 54 2.88 3.11 -14.80
C HIS A 54 1.96 4.34 -14.70
N ARG A 55 0.64 4.14 -14.70
CA ARG A 55 -0.33 5.24 -14.59
C ARG A 55 -0.28 5.95 -13.23
N SER A 56 0.16 5.28 -12.17
CA SER A 56 0.28 5.87 -10.84
C SER A 56 1.37 6.93 -10.74
N LEU A 57 2.41 6.88 -11.59
CA LEU A 57 3.56 7.80 -11.55
C LEU A 57 3.17 9.27 -11.81
N ILE A 58 2.06 9.53 -12.49
CA ILE A 58 1.56 10.90 -12.70
C ILE A 58 0.98 11.52 -11.43
N THR A 59 0.62 10.70 -10.44
CA THR A 59 -0.09 11.16 -9.24
C THR A 59 0.90 11.52 -8.15
N ARG A 60 0.85 12.77 -7.67
CA ARG A 60 1.76 13.27 -6.62
C ARG A 60 1.77 12.35 -5.39
N GLY A 61 2.98 12.03 -4.93
CA GLY A 61 3.22 11.36 -3.66
C GLY A 61 3.02 9.85 -3.70
N LEU A 62 2.59 9.28 -4.84
CA LEU A 62 2.53 7.83 -5.02
C LEU A 62 3.92 7.26 -5.29
N VAL A 63 4.21 6.17 -4.59
CA VAL A 63 5.30 5.24 -4.89
C VAL A 63 4.63 3.93 -5.31
N PRO A 64 4.39 3.72 -6.61
CA PRO A 64 3.75 2.49 -7.06
C PRO A 64 4.70 1.30 -6.93
N LEU A 65 4.17 0.18 -6.48
CA LEU A 65 4.87 -1.08 -6.26
C LEU A 65 4.07 -2.19 -6.91
N LEU A 66 4.71 -3.03 -7.73
CA LEU A 66 4.06 -4.24 -8.23
C LEU A 66 4.04 -5.28 -7.10
N GLU A 67 2.90 -5.95 -6.91
CA GLU A 67 2.81 -7.07 -5.99
C GLU A 67 3.76 -8.20 -6.40
N ASN A 68 4.57 -8.69 -5.46
CA ASN A 68 5.25 -9.96 -5.63
C ASN A 68 4.27 -11.11 -5.29
N PRO A 69 4.07 -12.10 -6.17
CA PRO A 69 3.20 -13.25 -5.89
C PRO A 69 3.52 -13.98 -4.58
N ALA A 70 4.79 -13.98 -4.15
CA ALA A 70 5.22 -14.58 -2.89
C ALA A 70 4.61 -13.91 -1.64
N TRP A 71 4.09 -12.68 -1.75
CA TRP A 71 3.53 -11.95 -0.62
C TRP A 71 2.15 -12.44 -0.19
N ARG A 72 1.43 -13.20 -1.03
CA ARG A 72 0.09 -13.70 -0.73
C ARG A 72 0.05 -14.78 0.35
N GLY A 73 1.22 -15.38 0.65
CA GLY A 73 1.37 -16.47 1.61
C GLY A 73 0.41 -17.65 1.35
N GLU A 74 0.14 -18.44 2.38
CA GLU A 74 -0.68 -19.67 2.25
C GLU A 74 -2.18 -19.38 2.29
N SER A 75 -2.61 -18.36 3.04
CA SER A 75 -4.03 -18.03 3.20
C SER A 75 -4.60 -17.19 2.06
N GLY A 76 -3.73 -16.54 1.27
CA GLY A 76 -4.14 -15.62 0.21
C GLY A 76 -4.82 -14.35 0.73
N HIS A 77 -4.78 -14.09 2.04
CA HIS A 77 -5.45 -12.94 2.63
C HIS A 77 -4.69 -11.64 2.38
N PRO A 78 -5.39 -10.51 2.07
CA PRO A 78 -4.76 -9.21 1.87
C PRO A 78 -3.88 -8.72 3.03
N GLN A 79 -4.12 -9.23 4.23
CA GLN A 79 -3.35 -8.93 5.44
C GLN A 79 -1.90 -9.40 5.32
N GLU A 80 -1.67 -10.57 4.73
CA GLU A 80 -0.32 -11.12 4.51
C GLU A 80 0.41 -10.31 3.45
N VAL A 81 -0.27 -9.97 2.36
CA VAL A 81 0.26 -9.09 1.31
C VAL A 81 0.67 -7.74 1.89
N MET A 82 -0.19 -7.14 2.74
CA MET A 82 0.12 -5.87 3.40
C MET A 82 1.34 -5.99 4.30
N ARG A 83 1.43 -7.04 5.13
CA ARG A 83 2.57 -7.26 6.03
C ARG A 83 3.86 -7.42 5.25
N ASN A 84 3.85 -8.25 4.21
CA ASN A 84 5.03 -8.52 3.39
C ASN A 84 5.44 -7.30 2.55
N ALA A 85 4.48 -6.50 2.08
CA ALA A 85 4.77 -5.22 1.43
C ALA A 85 5.43 -4.22 2.40
N ILE A 86 5.02 -4.17 3.66
CA ILE A 86 5.66 -3.33 4.69
C ILE A 86 7.11 -3.79 4.93
N LEU A 87 7.34 -5.09 5.05
CA LEU A 87 8.70 -5.65 5.17
C LEU A 87 9.56 -5.30 3.96
N HIS A 88 9.02 -5.41 2.75
CA HIS A 88 9.71 -5.00 1.53
C HIS A 88 10.05 -3.50 1.52
N CYS A 89 9.14 -2.65 2.00
CA CYS A 89 9.38 -1.21 2.12
C CYS A 89 10.50 -0.89 3.12
N ARG A 90 10.65 -1.70 4.18
CA ARG A 90 11.70 -1.58 5.19
C ARG A 90 13.04 -2.07 4.64
N ASP A 91 13.09 -3.33 4.22
CA ASP A 91 14.33 -4.06 3.94
C ASP A 91 14.95 -3.69 2.59
N ILE A 92 14.10 -3.50 1.56
CA ILE A 92 14.57 -3.32 0.19
C ILE A 92 14.51 -1.86 -0.23
N LEU A 93 13.40 -1.17 0.06
CA LEU A 93 13.23 0.23 -0.36
C LEU A 93 13.78 1.24 0.66
N GLY A 94 14.05 0.82 1.91
CA GLY A 94 14.55 1.70 2.96
C GLY A 94 13.63 2.90 3.27
N LEU A 95 12.33 2.77 3.03
CA LEU A 95 11.37 3.88 3.19
C LEU A 95 10.91 4.05 4.64
N VAL A 96 11.05 3.01 5.47
CA VAL A 96 10.64 2.95 6.87
C VAL A 96 11.66 2.17 7.69
N LYS A 97 11.68 2.42 9.00
CA LYS A 97 12.49 1.70 9.98
C LYS A 97 11.61 0.98 11.01
N PRO A 98 12.14 -0.04 11.70
CA PRO A 98 11.45 -0.65 12.84
C PRO A 98 10.94 0.39 13.84
N GLY A 99 9.71 0.19 14.33
CA GLY A 99 9.05 1.11 15.26
C GLY A 99 8.27 2.27 14.62
N ASP A 100 8.44 2.54 13.32
CA ASP A 100 7.63 3.56 12.64
C ASP A 100 6.15 3.15 12.57
N ALA A 101 5.25 4.14 12.68
CA ALA A 101 3.83 3.93 12.44
C ALA A 101 3.51 4.02 10.95
N ILE A 102 2.67 3.11 10.46
CA ILE A 102 2.18 3.07 9.08
C ILE A 102 0.65 3.01 9.09
N VAL A 103 0.01 3.68 8.13
CA VAL A 103 -1.43 3.52 7.88
C VAL A 103 -1.63 2.60 6.68
N GLY A 104 -2.19 1.42 6.93
CA GLY A 104 -2.59 0.46 5.90
C GLY A 104 -4.04 0.68 5.46
N VAL A 105 -4.29 0.68 4.15
CA VAL A 105 -5.63 0.78 3.55
C VAL A 105 -5.83 -0.33 2.53
N HIS A 106 -6.75 -1.25 2.80
CA HIS A 106 -7.09 -2.33 1.88
C HIS A 106 -8.56 -2.70 1.99
N ARG A 107 -9.01 -3.64 1.16
CA ARG A 107 -10.37 -4.19 1.26
C ARG A 107 -10.32 -5.61 1.83
N ILE A 108 -11.36 -5.98 2.58
CA ILE A 108 -11.63 -7.34 3.04
C ILE A 108 -13.09 -7.62 2.69
N MET A 109 -13.37 -8.68 1.92
CA MET A 109 -14.74 -9.05 1.52
C MET A 109 -15.57 -7.87 0.96
N GLY A 110 -14.92 -6.97 0.22
CA GLY A 110 -15.58 -5.80 -0.36
C GLY A 110 -15.64 -4.57 0.56
N GLU A 111 -15.44 -4.71 1.86
CA GLU A 111 -15.43 -3.59 2.81
C GLU A 111 -14.06 -2.91 2.85
N ALA A 112 -14.04 -1.59 3.03
CA ALA A 112 -12.80 -0.82 3.15
C ALA A 112 -12.32 -0.85 4.60
N VAL A 113 -11.07 -1.26 4.80
CA VAL A 113 -10.45 -1.40 6.11
C VAL A 113 -9.24 -0.48 6.19
N LEU A 114 -9.16 0.26 7.30
CA LEU A 114 -8.04 1.11 7.65
C LEU A 114 -7.41 0.59 8.95
N LYS A 115 -6.09 0.40 8.95
CA LYS A 115 -5.35 -0.07 10.12
C LYS A 115 -4.12 0.81 10.35
N VAL A 116 -3.76 0.99 11.62
CA VAL A 116 -2.46 1.54 12.01
C VAL A 116 -1.59 0.36 12.42
N ILE A 117 -0.41 0.26 11.83
CA ILE A 117 0.51 -0.87 11.99
C ILE A 117 1.86 -0.30 12.41
N ILE A 118 2.51 -0.91 13.40
CA ILE A 118 3.89 -0.59 13.74
C ILE A 118 4.80 -1.51 12.92
N VAL A 119 5.84 -0.94 12.32
CA VAL A 119 6.82 -1.71 11.55
C VAL A 119 7.54 -2.67 12.48
N PRO A 120 7.52 -3.99 12.19
CA PRO A 120 8.22 -4.98 13.01
C PRO A 120 9.75 -4.83 12.90
N GLU A 121 10.46 -5.41 13.86
CA GLU A 121 11.93 -5.55 13.86
C GLU A 121 12.44 -6.37 12.67
#